data_AF-M9LSR3-F1
#
_entry.id   AF-M9LSR3-F1
#
_cell.length_a   1.000
_cell.length_b   1.000
_cell.length_c   1.000
_cell.angle_alpha   90.00
_cell.angle_beta   90.00
_cell.angle_gamma   90.00
#
_symmetry.space_group_name_H-M   'P 1'
#
loop_
_entity.id
_entity.type
_entity.pdbx_description
1 polymer ?
#
loop_
_entity_poly.entity_id
_entity_poly.type
_entity_poly.pdbx_seq_one_letter_code
_entity_poly.pdbx_strand_id
1 'polypeptide(L)'
;MATRKEKLRACLRCQFVQSPRDFHLKGCPNCEPVLEVSAAMLVAPCGPGVHSTTFLLFTLCRQQMQGSQDRVAECTTSNFDGMISMLRPDESWVAKWQRIEKRLPGLYAVKVVGRLPEGLES
;
A
#
# COMPACT_ATOMS: atom_id res chain seq x y z
N MET A 1 6.47 20.72 -23.73
CA MET A 1 7.28 19.63 -23.14
C MET A 1 6.34 18.67 -22.41
N ALA A 2 5.87 17.61 -23.09
CA ALA A 2 5.25 16.50 -22.38
C ALA A 2 6.40 15.70 -21.74
N THR A 3 6.68 15.95 -20.46
CA THR A 3 7.56 15.06 -19.71
C THR A 3 6.94 13.66 -19.81
N ARG A 4 7.74 12.64 -20.10
CA ARG A 4 7.29 11.24 -19.97
C ARG A 4 7.03 10.97 -18.48
N LYS A 5 5.93 11.49 -17.95
CA LYS A 5 5.32 10.96 -16.74
C LYS A 5 4.83 9.59 -17.15
N GLU A 6 5.62 8.56 -16.86
CA GLU A 6 5.02 7.26 -16.61
C GLU A 6 3.85 7.51 -15.66
N LYS A 7 2.64 7.15 -16.10
CA LYS A 7 1.41 7.54 -15.41
C LYS A 7 1.45 6.93 -14.01
N LEU A 8 1.79 7.77 -13.03
CA LEU A 8 1.80 7.42 -11.62
C LEU A 8 0.46 6.82 -11.23
N ARG A 9 0.46 6.00 -10.19
CA ARG A 9 -0.75 5.43 -9.62
C ARG A 9 -0.82 5.80 -8.15
N ALA A 10 -2.03 5.98 -7.64
CA ALA A 10 -2.31 6.18 -6.23
C ALA A 10 -2.91 4.89 -5.65
N CYS A 11 -2.44 4.47 -4.48
CA CYS A 11 -3.02 3.33 -3.76
C CYS A 11 -4.43 3.66 -3.29
N LEU A 12 -5.40 2.79 -3.63
CA LEU A 12 -6.82 2.98 -3.26
C LEU A 12 -7.07 2.89 -1.74
N ARG A 13 -6.11 2.33 -0.98
CA ARG A 13 -6.20 2.18 0.48
C ARG A 13 -5.60 3.35 1.27
N CYS A 14 -4.42 3.82 0.87
CA CYS A 14 -3.63 4.76 1.68
C CYS A 14 -3.19 6.03 0.94
N GLN A 15 -3.60 6.20 -0.32
CA GLN A 15 -3.30 7.38 -1.13
C GLN A 15 -1.82 7.56 -1.52
N PHE A 16 -0.93 6.63 -1.16
CA PHE A 16 0.48 6.68 -1.57
C PHE A 16 0.63 6.63 -3.09
N VAL A 17 1.53 7.44 -3.65
CA VAL A 17 1.73 7.60 -5.09
C VAL A 17 3.13 7.13 -5.49
N GLN A 18 3.19 6.23 -6.45
CA GLN A 18 4.45 5.80 -7.09
C GLN A 18 4.19 5.25 -8.51
N SER A 19 5.24 4.84 -9.21
CA SER A 19 5.09 4.23 -10.54
C SER A 19 4.37 2.87 -10.45
N PRO A 20 3.69 2.41 -11.51
CA PRO A 20 3.14 1.05 -11.56
C PRO A 20 4.23 -0.01 -11.36
N ARG A 21 5.42 0.23 -11.91
CA ARG A 21 6.60 -0.63 -11.74
C ARG A 21 7.00 -0.75 -10.28
N ASP A 22 6.98 0.35 -9.54
CA ASP A 22 7.32 0.38 -8.12
C ASP A 22 6.30 -0.42 -7.29
N PHE A 23 5.00 -0.26 -7.54
CA PHE A 23 4.00 -1.12 -6.88
C PHE A 23 4.22 -2.60 -7.21
N HIS A 24 4.60 -2.92 -8.44
CA HIS A 24 4.87 -4.31 -8.85
C HIS A 24 6.15 -4.89 -8.24
N LEU A 25 7.21 -4.09 -8.07
CA LEU A 25 8.50 -4.59 -7.58
C LEU A 25 8.58 -4.66 -6.05
N LYS A 26 8.08 -3.63 -5.36
CA LYS A 26 8.23 -3.47 -3.91
C LYS A 26 6.90 -3.43 -3.15
N GLY A 27 5.76 -3.38 -3.84
CA GLY A 27 4.45 -3.24 -3.20
C GLY A 27 4.19 -1.81 -2.68
N CYS A 28 3.07 -1.65 -1.96
CA CYS A 28 2.76 -0.39 -1.28
C CYS A 28 3.42 -0.36 0.10
N PRO A 29 4.25 0.65 0.39
CA PRO A 29 5.02 0.72 1.65
C PRO A 29 4.13 0.88 2.90
N ASN A 30 2.87 1.30 2.73
CA ASN A 30 1.92 1.48 3.83
C ASN A 30 0.93 0.33 4.01
N CYS A 31 0.78 -0.56 3.02
CA CYS A 31 -0.28 -1.57 2.98
C CYS A 31 0.24 -3.00 2.91
N GLU A 32 1.52 -3.18 2.56
CA GLU A 32 2.19 -4.47 2.54
C GLU A 32 3.30 -4.46 3.59
N PRO A 33 3.49 -5.54 4.37
CA PRO A 33 4.59 -5.62 5.30
C PRO A 33 5.90 -5.52 4.51
N VAL A 34 6.74 -4.55 4.88
CA VAL A 34 8.10 -4.44 4.36
C VAL A 34 8.82 -5.73 4.75
N LEU A 35 9.22 -6.53 3.77
CA LEU A 35 10.10 -7.67 3.99
C LEU A 35 11.50 -7.13 4.30
N GLU A 36 11.73 -6.66 5.52
CA GLU A 36 13.08 -6.33 5.98
C GLU A 36 13.83 -7.64 6.24
N VAL A 37 14.66 -8.04 5.28
CA VAL A 37 15.75 -9.00 5.49
C VAL A 37 16.86 -8.32 6.29
N SER A 38 16.65 -8.14 7.60
CA SER A 38 17.75 -8.03 8.57
C SER A 38 17.29 -8.37 10.00
N ALA A 39 17.77 -9.52 10.47
CA ALA A 39 17.99 -9.93 11.85
C ALA A 39 16.78 -10.20 12.79
N ALA A 40 16.64 -11.50 13.09
CA ALA A 40 16.16 -12.12 14.33
C ALA A 40 14.64 -12.18 14.62
N MET A 41 14.15 -13.43 14.61
CA MET A 41 12.94 -13.95 15.27
C MET A 41 11.57 -13.61 14.60
N LEU A 42 10.80 -14.66 14.27
CA LEU A 42 9.38 -14.69 13.85
C LEU A 42 9.02 -14.78 12.35
N VAL A 43 9.87 -15.34 11.49
CA VAL A 43 9.35 -15.97 10.26
C VAL A 43 9.12 -17.46 10.54
N ALA A 44 7.96 -17.79 11.10
CA ALA A 44 7.55 -19.19 11.24
C ALA A 44 7.24 -19.79 9.85
N PRO A 45 7.84 -20.93 9.48
CA PRO A 45 7.46 -21.66 8.27
C PRO A 45 6.26 -22.53 8.60
N CYS A 46 5.05 -22.15 8.19
CA CYS A 46 3.89 -23.04 8.32
C CYS A 46 3.76 -23.93 7.09
N GLY A 47 4.46 -25.08 7.15
CA GLY A 47 4.00 -26.36 6.61
C GLY A 47 3.18 -27.12 7.68
N PRO A 48 2.53 -28.24 7.30
CA PRO A 48 1.20 -28.60 7.82
C PRO A 48 1.23 -29.41 9.13
N GLY A 49 0.32 -29.09 10.03
CA GLY A 49 -0.04 -29.97 11.13
C GLY A 49 -0.51 -29.22 12.38
N VAL A 50 -1.66 -29.64 12.91
CA VAL A 50 -2.20 -29.41 14.26
C VAL A 50 -3.04 -28.13 14.52
N HIS A 51 -4.25 -28.14 13.95
CA HIS A 51 -5.55 -27.96 14.63
C HIS A 51 -5.62 -27.04 15.87
N SER A 52 -5.95 -25.75 15.67
CA SER A 52 -6.72 -24.95 16.63
C SER A 52 -7.60 -23.94 15.89
N THR A 53 -8.90 -24.20 15.87
CA THR A 53 -9.93 -23.62 14.98
C THR A 53 -10.44 -22.23 15.40
N THR A 54 -9.61 -21.37 15.99
CA THR A 54 -10.05 -19.99 16.37
C THR A 54 -9.01 -18.89 16.11
N PHE A 55 -7.89 -19.19 15.44
CA PHE A 55 -6.86 -18.20 15.08
C PHE A 55 -6.69 -18.03 13.56
N LEU A 56 -7.79 -18.14 12.81
CA LEU A 56 -7.81 -18.00 11.33
C LEU A 56 -8.79 -16.90 10.88
N LEU A 57 -8.71 -15.68 11.44
CA LEU A 57 -9.50 -14.55 10.96
C LEU A 57 -8.75 -13.19 10.93
N PHE A 58 -7.41 -13.17 10.83
CA PHE A 58 -6.66 -11.90 10.68
C PHE A 58 -5.56 -11.91 9.60
N THR A 59 -5.58 -12.86 8.67
CA THR A 59 -4.64 -12.90 7.53
C THR A 59 -5.30 -12.51 6.20
N LEU A 60 -6.36 -11.68 6.22
CA LEU A 60 -7.24 -11.47 5.05
C LEU A 60 -7.30 -10.06 4.46
N CYS A 61 -6.28 -9.22 4.65
CA CYS A 61 -6.16 -8.00 3.82
C CYS A 61 -4.72 -7.71 3.41
N ARG A 62 -4.04 -8.69 2.81
CA ARG A 62 -2.72 -8.46 2.22
C ARG A 62 -2.89 -8.04 0.76
N GLN A 63 -2.73 -6.75 0.50
CA GLN A 63 -2.73 -6.17 -0.84
C GLN A 63 -1.47 -6.61 -1.61
N GLN A 64 -1.29 -7.90 -1.89
CA GLN A 64 -0.06 -8.47 -2.49
C GLN A 64 0.16 -7.97 -3.93
N MET A 65 0.78 -6.80 -4.11
CA MET A 65 1.06 -6.23 -5.43
C MET A 65 2.40 -6.73 -5.99
N GLN A 66 3.32 -7.17 -5.13
CA GLN A 66 4.62 -7.68 -5.55
C GLN A 66 4.49 -8.84 -6.53
N GLY A 67 5.12 -8.73 -7.70
CA GLY A 67 5.13 -9.77 -8.73
C GLY A 67 3.82 -9.92 -9.52
N SER A 68 2.76 -9.15 -9.23
CA SER A 68 1.46 -9.24 -9.93
C SER A 68 1.01 -7.89 -10.49
N GLN A 69 0.97 -7.76 -11.82
CA GLN A 69 0.47 -6.55 -12.50
C GLN A 69 -1.05 -6.38 -12.31
N ASP A 70 -1.80 -7.48 -12.33
CA ASP A 70 -3.25 -7.46 -12.14
C ASP A 70 -3.62 -6.89 -10.76
N ARG A 71 -2.90 -7.34 -9.72
CA ARG A 71 -3.06 -6.78 -8.38
C ARG A 71 -2.69 -5.30 -8.32
N VAL A 72 -1.62 -4.86 -8.98
CA VAL A 72 -1.32 -3.42 -9.08
C VAL A 72 -2.49 -2.66 -9.70
N ALA A 73 -3.09 -3.18 -10.76
CA ALA A 73 -4.20 -2.53 -11.45
C ALA A 73 -5.48 -2.46 -10.59
N GLU A 74 -5.81 -3.52 -9.86
CA GLU A 74 -6.98 -3.60 -8.96
C GLU A 74 -6.85 -2.74 -7.69
N CYS A 75 -5.63 -2.58 -7.18
CA CYS A 75 -5.39 -2.00 -5.87
C CYS A 75 -4.96 -0.52 -5.92
N THR A 76 -4.76 0.00 -7.12
CA THR A 76 -4.29 1.37 -7.36
C THR A 76 -5.01 1.98 -8.56
N THR A 77 -5.05 3.30 -8.65
CA THR A 77 -5.72 4.02 -9.74
C THR A 77 -4.80 5.07 -10.36
N SER A 78 -4.92 5.29 -11.67
CA SER A 78 -4.31 6.46 -12.32
C SER A 78 -5.20 7.71 -12.25
N ASN A 79 -6.43 7.59 -11.73
CA ASN A 79 -7.37 8.68 -11.57
C ASN A 79 -7.30 9.24 -10.15
N PHE A 80 -6.43 10.21 -9.94
CA PHE A 80 -6.23 10.88 -8.66
C PHE A 80 -5.91 12.36 -8.89
N ASP A 81 -6.25 13.21 -7.92
CA ASP A 81 -6.05 14.66 -7.99
C ASP A 81 -5.10 15.13 -6.90
N GLY A 82 -4.27 16.13 -7.25
CA GLY A 82 -3.30 16.75 -6.36
C GLY A 82 -2.16 15.82 -5.92
N MET A 83 -1.05 16.42 -5.49
CA MET A 83 0.07 15.68 -4.91
C MET A 83 0.54 16.39 -3.64
N ILE A 84 0.84 15.60 -2.61
CA ILE A 84 1.40 16.04 -1.34
C ILE A 84 2.75 15.35 -1.20
N SER A 85 3.82 16.13 -1.07
CA SER A 85 5.13 15.62 -0.68
C SER A 85 5.22 15.63 0.84
N MET A 86 4.99 14.48 1.47
CA MET A 86 4.96 14.35 2.91
C MET A 86 6.34 13.99 3.46
N LEU A 87 6.89 14.85 4.33
CA LEU A 87 8.21 14.66 4.94
C LEU A 87 8.11 14.20 6.41
N ARG A 88 7.27 14.86 7.21
CA ARG A 88 7.04 14.57 8.64
C ARG A 88 5.53 14.47 8.92
N PRO A 89 4.94 13.28 8.72
CA PRO A 89 3.49 13.06 8.82
C PRO A 89 2.92 13.33 10.22
N ASP A 90 3.67 13.00 11.26
CA ASP A 90 3.30 13.12 12.68
C ASP A 90 3.17 14.59 13.13
N GLU A 91 3.94 15.50 12.52
CA GLU A 91 3.91 16.93 12.83
C GLU A 91 3.01 17.76 11.89
N SER A 92 2.58 17.21 10.77
CA SER A 92 1.91 17.96 9.71
C SER A 92 0.39 18.05 9.91
N TRP A 93 -0.15 19.28 9.91
CA TRP A 93 -1.60 19.49 9.86
C TRP A 93 -2.23 18.90 8.59
N VAL A 94 -1.55 19.02 7.44
CA VAL A 94 -2.00 18.44 6.17
C VAL A 94 -2.13 16.92 6.28
N ALA A 95 -1.20 16.27 6.97
CA ALA A 95 -1.25 14.82 7.18
C ALA A 95 -2.46 14.42 8.02
N LYS A 96 -2.72 15.14 9.12
CA LYS A 96 -3.90 14.92 9.98
C LYS A 96 -5.21 15.11 9.22
N TRP A 97 -5.31 16.18 8.42
CA TRP A 97 -6.49 16.43 7.59
C TRP A 97 -6.74 15.31 6.57
N GLN A 98 -5.67 14.77 6.00
CA GLN A 98 -5.73 13.69 5.02
C GLN A 98 -5.77 12.28 5.63
N ARG A 99 -5.71 12.16 6.97
CA ARG A 99 -5.64 10.88 7.72
C ARG A 99 -4.43 10.02 7.33
N ILE A 100 -3.29 10.66 7.05
CA ILE A 100 -2.02 10.02 6.69
C ILE A 100 -0.90 10.28 7.71
N GLU A 101 -1.22 10.77 8.91
CA GLU A 101 -0.26 11.11 9.97
C GLU A 101 0.50 9.90 10.55
N LYS A 102 -0.04 8.68 10.38
CA LYS A 102 0.62 7.42 10.78
C LYS A 102 1.24 6.66 9.59
N ARG A 103 1.35 7.29 8.43
CA ARG A 103 1.89 6.68 7.21
C ARG A 103 3.36 7.06 7.03
N LEU A 104 4.07 6.36 6.15
CA LEU A 104 5.49 6.65 5.89
C LEU A 104 5.66 7.97 5.11
N PRO A 105 6.80 8.67 5.22
CA PRO A 105 7.13 9.78 4.33
C PRO A 105 7.09 9.37 2.86
N GLY A 106 6.68 10.29 1.98
CA GLY A 106 6.57 10.02 0.53
C GLY A 106 5.52 10.87 -0.19
N LEU A 107 5.20 10.50 -1.42
CA LEU A 107 4.19 11.17 -2.22
C LEU A 107 2.80 10.60 -1.95
N TYR A 108 1.83 11.47 -1.75
CA TYR A 108 0.42 11.12 -1.56
C TYR A 108 -0.47 11.91 -2.52
N ALA A 109 -1.60 11.33 -2.91
CA ALA A 109 -2.64 12.05 -3.64
C ALA A 109 -3.51 12.84 -2.66
N VAL A 110 -4.06 13.98 -3.09
CA VAL A 110 -5.07 14.72 -2.30
C VAL A 110 -6.42 13.99 -2.35
N LYS A 111 -6.72 13.38 -3.49
CA LYS A 111 -7.95 12.62 -3.73
C LYS A 111 -7.66 11.44 -4.63
N VAL A 112 -8.30 10.31 -4.36
CA VAL A 112 -8.17 9.07 -5.13
C VAL A 112 -9.55 8.64 -5.61
N VAL A 113 -9.68 8.24 -6.88
CA VAL A 113 -10.94 7.78 -7.48
C VAL A 113 -10.86 6.30 -7.83
N GLY A 114 -11.76 5.53 -7.22
CA GLY A 114 -11.91 4.09 -7.39
C GLY A 114 -12.35 3.45 -6.08
N ARG A 115 -12.57 2.14 -6.10
CA ARG A 115 -12.84 1.34 -4.91
C ARG A 115 -12.00 0.07 -4.95
N LEU A 116 -11.58 -0.40 -3.79
CA LEU A 116 -10.97 -1.71 -3.69
C LEU A 116 -12.03 -2.78 -3.97
N PRO A 117 -11.64 -3.95 -4.50
CA PRO A 117 -12.56 -5.06 -4.66
C PRO A 117 -13.07 -5.54 -3.28
N GLU A 118 -14.29 -6.09 -3.28
CA GLU A 118 -14.92 -6.66 -2.09
C GLU A 118 -14.00 -7.73 -1.48
N GLY A 119 -13.72 -7.61 -0.18
CA GLY A 119 -12.76 -8.47 0.54
C GLY A 119 -11.38 -7.83 0.80
N LEU A 120 -11.09 -6.66 0.23
CA LEU A 120 -9.89 -5.87 0.54
C LEU A 120 -10.21 -4.53 1.24
N GLU A 121 -11.46 -4.35 1.67
CA GLU A 121 -11.98 -3.12 2.29
C GLU A 121 -11.85 -3.10 3.84
N SER A 122 -11.41 -4.19 4.47
CA SER A 122 -11.30 -4.37 5.93
C SER A 122 -10.25 -3.51 6.62
#